data_AF-A0A261VHJ1-F1
#
_entry.id   AF-A0A261VHJ1-F1
#
_cell.length_a   1.000
_cell.length_b   1.000
_cell.length_c   1.000
_cell.angle_alpha   90.00
_cell.angle_beta   90.00
_cell.angle_gamma   90.00
#
_symmetry.space_group_name_H-M   'P 1'
#
loop_
_entity.id
_entity.type
_entity.pdbx_description
1 polymer ?
#
loop_
_entity_poly.entity_id
_entity_poly.type
_entity_poly.pdbx_seq_one_letter_code
_entity_poly.pdbx_strand_id
1 'polypeptide(L)'
;MLLHHGLVGAVLGLPLALLLSGCLNLMLGLGQDPAQYQLVMWSVPPVWVAVISLSFLAPDRKSCWLWLLLANAAAALVLYATR
;
A
#
# COMPACT_ATOMS: atom_id res chain seq x y z
N MET A 1 19.83 9.10 6.31
CA MET A 1 18.38 8.97 6.59
C MET A 1 17.59 8.77 5.31
N LEU A 2 17.83 9.54 4.25
CA LEU A 2 17.15 9.39 2.94
C LEU A 2 17.18 7.96 2.39
N LEU A 3 18.37 7.36 2.21
CA LEU A 3 18.49 6.00 1.67
C LEU A 3 17.70 4.95 2.47
N HIS A 4 17.74 5.03 3.81
CA HIS A 4 17.00 4.12 4.67
C HIS A 4 15.48 4.21 4.43
N HIS A 5 14.91 5.43 4.47
CA HIS A 5 13.48 5.62 4.29
C HIS A 5 13.05 5.20 2.88
N GLY A 6 13.84 5.54 1.86
CA GLY A 6 13.60 5.10 0.49
C GLY A 6 13.55 3.58 0.35
N LEU A 7 14.52 2.85 0.93
CA LEU A 7 14.54 1.38 0.87
C LEU A 7 13.39 0.75 1.67
N VAL A 8 13.13 1.22 2.89
CA VAL A 8 12.03 0.69 3.72
C VAL A 8 10.68 1.00 3.07
N GLY A 9 10.48 2.22 2.59
CA GLY A 9 9.30 2.63 1.84
C GLY A 9 9.12 1.85 0.54
N ALA A 10 10.19 1.53 -0.19
CA ALA A 10 10.11 0.72 -1.40
C ALA A 10 9.69 -0.72 -1.09
N VAL A 11 10.34 -1.34 -0.09
CA VAL A 11 10.10 -2.75 0.26
C VAL A 11 8.76 -2.95 0.95
N LEU A 12 8.41 -2.14 1.96
CA LEU A 12 7.15 -2.26 2.70
C LEU A 12 5.99 -1.51 2.04
N GLY A 13 6.26 -0.57 1.15
CA GLY A 13 5.21 0.12 0.41
C GLY A 13 4.59 -0.73 -0.69
N LEU A 14 5.34 -1.67 -1.27
CA LEU A 14 4.82 -2.55 -2.32
C LEU A 14 3.69 -3.47 -1.81
N PRO A 15 3.86 -4.23 -0.71
CA PRO A 15 2.77 -5.04 -0.16
C PRO A 15 1.60 -4.16 0.27
N LEU A 16 1.84 -2.99 0.86
CA LEU A 16 0.77 -2.06 1.22
C LEU A 16 -0.03 -1.59 0.00
N ALA A 17 0.65 -1.23 -1.09
CA ALA A 17 0.00 -0.81 -2.32
C ALA A 17 -0.87 -1.91 -2.93
N LEU A 18 -0.40 -3.16 -2.91
CA LEU A 18 -1.18 -4.32 -3.34
C LEU A 18 -2.41 -4.55 -2.45
N LEU A 19 -2.25 -4.47 -1.13
CA LEU A 19 -3.35 -4.64 -0.18
C LEU A 19 -4.43 -3.55 -0.37
N LEU A 20 -4.02 -2.28 -0.50
CA LEU A 20 -4.93 -1.17 -0.73
C LEU A 20 -5.64 -1.27 -2.08
N SER A 21 -4.93 -1.69 -3.13
CA SER A 21 -5.54 -1.94 -4.45
C SER A 21 -6.51 -3.13 -4.41
N GLY A 22 -6.22 -4.14 -3.59
CA GLY A 22 -7.15 -5.24 -3.29
C GLY A 22 -8.41 -4.76 -2.57
N CYS A 23 -8.29 -3.85 -1.60
CA CYS A 23 -9.45 -3.23 -0.94
C CYS A 23 -10.29 -2.43 -1.94
N LEU A 24 -9.64 -1.68 -2.85
CA LEU A 24 -10.33 -1.00 -3.95
C LEU A 24 -11.08 -1.99 -4.84
N ASN A 25 -10.50 -3.15 -5.14
CA ASN A 25 -11.16 -4.20 -5.90
C ASN A 25 -12.42 -4.74 -5.21
N LEU A 26 -12.39 -4.91 -3.88
CA LEU A 26 -13.59 -5.29 -3.11
C LEU A 26 -14.70 -4.23 -3.25
N MET A 27 -14.34 -2.94 -3.17
CA MET A 27 -15.30 -1.84 -3.29
C MET A 27 -15.89 -1.72 -4.70
N LEU A 28 -15.12 -2.07 -5.73
CA LEU A 28 -15.55 -2.00 -7.13
C LEU A 28 -16.32 -3.24 -7.60
N GLY A 29 -16.50 -4.26 -6.76
CA GLY A 29 -17.27 -5.45 -7.11
C GLY A 29 -16.44 -6.57 -7.73
N LEU A 30 -15.18 -6.74 -7.32
CA LEU A 30 -14.34 -7.91 -7.62
C LEU A 30 -13.94 -8.09 -9.09
N GLY A 31 -13.90 -7.03 -9.89
CA GLY A 31 -13.39 -7.10 -11.26
C GLY A 31 -14.33 -7.80 -12.24
N GLN A 32 -15.64 -7.71 -12.02
CA GLN A 32 -16.66 -8.21 -12.94
C GLN A 32 -16.65 -7.45 -14.29
N ASP A 33 -16.17 -6.20 -14.27
CA ASP A 33 -15.94 -5.39 -15.46
C ASP A 33 -14.43 -5.29 -15.79
N PRO A 34 -14.00 -5.59 -17.03
CA PRO A 34 -12.62 -5.40 -17.48
C PRO A 34 -12.04 -4.00 -17.20
N ALA A 35 -12.85 -2.93 -17.29
CA ALA A 35 -12.41 -1.58 -17.00
C ALA A 35 -12.06 -1.39 -15.51
N GLN A 36 -12.86 -1.97 -14.61
CA GLN A 36 -12.59 -1.95 -13.17
C GLN A 36 -11.32 -2.74 -12.83
N TYR A 37 -11.13 -3.89 -13.47
CA TYR A 37 -9.90 -4.67 -13.30
C TYR A 37 -8.65 -3.88 -13.71
N GLN A 38 -8.70 -3.20 -14.86
CA GLN A 38 -7.59 -2.35 -15.30
C GLN A 38 -7.34 -1.20 -14.33
N LEU A 39 -8.40 -0.56 -13.82
CA LEU A 39 -8.28 0.52 -12.84
C LEU A 39 -7.58 0.03 -11.57
N VAL A 40 -7.99 -1.11 -11.02
CA VAL A 40 -7.35 -1.74 -9.86
C VAL A 40 -5.88 -2.06 -10.15
N MET A 41 -5.58 -2.71 -11.28
CA MET A 41 -4.22 -3.09 -11.65
C MET A 41 -3.30 -1.88 -11.78
N TRP A 42 -3.76 -0.82 -12.45
CA TRP A 42 -3.01 0.41 -12.68
C TRP A 42 -2.97 1.34 -11.46
N SER A 43 -3.76 1.08 -10.42
CA SER A 43 -3.67 1.82 -9.16
C SER A 43 -2.44 1.45 -8.33
N VAL A 44 -1.84 0.27 -8.54
CA VAL A 44 -0.70 -0.22 -7.73
C VAL A 44 0.52 0.71 -7.84
N PRO A 45 1.04 1.07 -9.04
CA PRO A 45 2.21 1.94 -9.14
C PRO A 45 2.06 3.33 -8.50
N PRO A 46 0.98 4.12 -8.73
CA PRO A 46 0.83 5.42 -8.11
C PRO A 46 0.65 5.32 -6.59
N VAL A 47 -0.07 4.31 -6.09
CA VAL A 47 -0.18 4.07 -4.63
C VAL A 47 1.19 3.72 -4.04
N TRP A 48 1.97 2.89 -4.72
CA TRP A 48 3.31 2.51 -4.25
C TRP A 48 4.25 3.72 -4.17
N VAL A 49 4.30 4.55 -5.22
CA VAL A 49 5.09 5.79 -5.24
C VAL A 49 4.62 6.77 -4.16
N ALA A 50 3.31 6.89 -3.93
CA ALA A 50 2.77 7.73 -2.86
C ALA A 50 3.24 7.24 -1.49
N VAL A 51 3.18 5.93 -1.21
CA VAL A 51 3.65 5.36 0.07
C VAL A 51 5.16 5.55 0.26
N ILE A 52 5.97 5.32 -0.78
CA ILE A 52 7.41 5.61 -0.74
C ILE A 52 7.63 7.08 -0.37
N SER A 53 6.91 8.00 -1.01
CA SER A 53 7.03 9.44 -0.75
C SER A 53 6.64 9.78 0.69
N LEU A 54 5.56 9.18 1.19
CA LEU A 54 5.10 9.35 2.57
C LEU A 54 6.11 8.83 3.60
N SER A 55 6.89 7.80 3.25
CA SER A 55 7.91 7.25 4.16
C SER A 55 8.95 8.29 4.57
N PHE A 56 9.22 9.30 3.73
CA PHE A 56 10.18 10.36 4.02
C PHE A 56 9.66 11.39 5.04
N LEU A 57 8.37 11.40 5.37
CA LEU A 57 7.83 12.25 6.44
C LEU A 57 8.10 11.69 7.85
N ALA A 58 8.57 10.44 7.96
CA ALA A 58 8.86 9.85 9.27
C ALA A 58 10.05 10.57 9.95
N PRO A 59 9.92 10.99 11.22
CA PRO A 59 10.94 11.78 11.91
C PRO A 59 12.21 10.97 12.22
N ASP A 60 12.06 9.65 12.38
CA ASP A 60 13.16 8.74 12.70
C ASP A 60 12.93 7.35 12.09
N ARG A 61 13.99 6.54 12.10
CA ARG A 61 13.98 5.20 11.48
C ARG A 61 12.96 4.27 12.13
N LYS A 62 12.79 4.32 13.45
CA LYS A 62 11.85 3.42 14.16
C LYS A 62 10.42 3.77 13.79
N SER A 63 10.08 5.06 13.77
CA SER A 63 8.75 5.53 13.34
C SER A 63 8.43 5.12 11.91
N CYS A 64 9.39 5.21 10.99
CA CYS A 64 9.22 4.76 9.59
C CYS A 64 8.81 3.28 9.50
N TRP A 65 9.55 2.40 10.19
CA TRP A 65 9.24 0.98 10.26
C TRP A 65 7.88 0.72 10.90
N LEU A 66 7.63 1.34 12.06
CA LEU A 66 6.42 1.11 12.85
C LEU A 66 5.16 1.50 12.07
N TRP A 67 5.15 2.68 11.43
CA TRP A 67 4.02 3.13 10.63
C TRP A 67 3.76 2.25 9.42
N LEU A 68 4.81 1.85 8.68
CA LEU A 68 4.64 1.01 7.50
C LEU A 68 4.18 -0.41 7.87
N LEU A 69 4.70 -0.98 8.97
CA LEU A 69 4.25 -2.28 9.46
C LEU A 69 2.80 -2.23 9.94
N LEU A 70 2.42 -1.20 10.72
CA LEU A 70 1.04 -1.02 11.16
C LEU A 70 0.08 -0.81 9.99
N ALA A 71 0.45 -0.01 8.99
CA ALA A 71 -0.37 0.21 7.81
C ALA A 71 -0.58 -1.07 7.01
N ASN A 72 0.48 -1.87 6.81
CA ASN A 72 0.39 -3.19 6.18
C ASN A 72 -0.55 -4.12 6.97
N ALA A 73 -0.36 -4.21 8.28
CA ALA A 73 -1.20 -5.05 9.14
C ALA A 73 -2.67 -4.61 9.10
N ALA A 74 -2.95 -3.30 9.15
CA ALA A 74 -4.30 -2.77 9.07
C ALA A 74 -4.96 -3.05 7.71
N ALA A 75 -4.24 -2.81 6.60
CA ALA A 75 -4.76 -3.09 5.26
C ALA A 75 -5.00 -4.58 5.04
N ALA A 76 -4.09 -5.44 5.52
CA ALA A 76 -4.27 -6.89 5.48
C ALA A 76 -5.48 -7.33 6.30
N LEU A 77 -5.64 -6.81 7.52
CA LEU A 77 -6.78 -7.12 8.38
C LEU A 77 -8.09 -6.73 7.71
N VAL A 78 -8.17 -5.53 7.12
CA VAL A 78 -9.37 -5.10 6.39
C VAL A 78 -9.65 -6.04 5.22
N LEU A 79 -8.66 -6.32 4.37
CA LEU A 79 -8.82 -7.12 3.16
C LEU A 79 -9.19 -8.57 3.47
N TYR A 80 -8.56 -9.19 4.45
CA TYR A 80 -8.76 -10.60 4.79
C TYR A 80 -9.93 -10.83 5.75
N ALA A 81 -10.40 -9.82 6.50
CA ALA A 81 -11.62 -9.94 7.31
C ALA A 81 -12.90 -9.77 6.47
N THR A 82 -12.80 -9.12 5.30
CA THR A 82 -13.94 -8.87 4.40
C THR A 82 -14.09 -9.90 3.29
N ARG A 83 -13.20 -10.89 3.22
CA ARG A 83 -13.16 -11.92 2.18
C ARG A 83 -13.31 -13.31 2.79
#